data_AF-A0A256I864-F1
#
_entry.id   AF-A0A256I864-F1
#
_cell.length_a   1.000
_cell.length_b   1.000
_cell.length_c   1.000
_cell.angle_alpha   90.00
_cell.angle_beta   90.00
_cell.angle_gamma   90.00
#
_symmetry.space_group_name_H-M   'P 1'
#
loop_
_entity.id
_entity.type
_entity.pdbx_description
1 polymer ?
#
loop_
_entity_poly.entity_id
_entity_poly.type
_entity_poly.pdbx_seq_one_letter_code
_entity_poly.pdbx_strand_id
1 'polypeptide(L)'
;MALGLVTTVAIGALPVVRSYRFYGRADPMTHLGWATEMLAGRMEFGEVFYPGGHSTTALLTDAMGVPIERGMLLVAALYFAMYALFIPLIAKALSGNREMTVIAAFSGFMILPINQISNGLFFHTYSMAMWFFPVFLYALVKHIKSEREVDSITDLLLSDLAEGSVLDAVGAWNVLLAVLGVTLILIHPQVALNVIILLGTLVVLHAVVCKRLDLFVSDLRPVYGAFVFILVCWLVWIFQFDQVFSVGERVIVSTYEAILGTADAGESVEARYQSARSVEATLPELFVKLFLVPTVYIALGFSVVAYTLWHSFGDTDRRNISTDVDPLSRSVVTYFGYAGLVLGPFFIA
;
A
#
# COMPACT_ATOMS: atom_id res chain seq x y z
N MET A 1 -19.80 12.46 -5.62
CA MET A 1 -18.39 12.13 -5.29
C MET A 1 -17.80 13.08 -4.27
N ALA A 2 -17.77 14.41 -4.51
CA ALA A 2 -17.22 15.37 -3.55
C ALA A 2 -17.84 15.28 -2.15
N LEU A 3 -19.18 15.21 -2.05
CA LEU A 3 -19.85 15.03 -0.77
C LEU A 3 -19.43 13.74 -0.07
N GLY A 4 -19.39 12.61 -0.79
CA GLY A 4 -18.93 11.33 -0.25
C GLY A 4 -17.50 11.38 0.27
N LEU A 5 -16.57 12.00 -0.49
CA LEU A 5 -15.18 12.20 -0.06
C LEU A 5 -15.12 13.02 1.24
N VAL A 6 -15.80 14.17 1.29
CA VAL A 6 -15.83 15.04 2.47
C VAL A 6 -16.43 14.30 3.66
N THR A 7 -17.52 13.56 3.47
CA THR A 7 -18.14 12.76 4.53
C THR A 7 -17.20 11.67 5.05
N THR A 8 -16.59 10.89 4.16
CA THR A 8 -15.62 9.84 4.54
C THR A 8 -14.45 10.43 5.30
N VAL A 9 -13.83 11.49 4.79
CA VAL A 9 -12.71 12.17 5.45
C VAL A 9 -13.14 12.73 6.81
N ALA A 10 -14.32 13.35 6.91
CA ALA A 10 -14.85 13.85 8.18
C ALA A 10 -15.04 12.72 9.20
N ILE A 11 -15.50 11.54 8.78
CA ILE A 11 -15.62 10.36 9.64
C ILE A 11 -14.24 9.94 10.17
N GLY A 12 -13.25 9.80 9.29
CA GLY A 12 -11.87 9.44 9.69
C GLY A 12 -11.20 10.50 10.57
N ALA A 13 -11.56 11.76 10.37
CA ALA A 13 -11.05 12.90 11.14
C ALA A 13 -11.92 13.25 12.37
N LEU A 14 -12.95 12.47 12.72
CA LEU A 14 -13.81 12.72 13.88
C LEU A 14 -13.06 13.05 15.18
N PRO A 15 -11.97 12.35 15.53
CA PRO A 15 -11.18 12.67 16.73
C PRO A 15 -10.63 14.09 16.71
N VAL A 16 -10.17 14.56 15.55
CA VAL A 16 -9.69 15.93 15.34
C VAL A 16 -10.86 16.92 15.43
N VAL A 17 -11.95 16.65 14.71
CA VAL A 17 -13.15 17.52 14.67
C VAL A 17 -13.77 17.68 16.06
N ARG A 18 -13.77 16.61 16.87
CA ARG A 18 -14.26 16.61 18.25
C ARG A 18 -13.23 17.11 19.27
N SER A 19 -12.05 17.55 18.82
CA SER A 19 -10.99 18.06 19.68
C SER A 19 -10.54 17.08 20.77
N TYR A 20 -10.48 15.78 20.44
CA TYR A 20 -9.92 14.79 21.35
C TYR A 20 -8.46 15.14 21.64
N ARG A 21 -8.03 14.91 22.88
CA ARG A 21 -6.62 15.10 23.25
C ARG A 21 -5.75 14.07 22.54
N PHE A 22 -6.09 12.80 22.72
CA PHE A 22 -5.50 11.65 22.04
C PHE A 22 -6.45 10.47 22.16
N TYR A 23 -6.39 9.50 21.25
CA TYR A 23 -7.11 8.24 21.40
C TYR A 23 -6.43 7.14 20.59
N GLY A 24 -6.67 5.89 20.97
CA GLY A 24 -6.13 4.72 20.30
C GLY A 24 -6.27 3.49 21.18
N ARG A 25 -6.03 2.31 20.60
CA ARG A 25 -6.06 1.02 21.31
C ARG A 25 -4.72 0.33 21.12
N ALA A 26 -4.23 -0.34 22.16
CA ALA A 26 -2.95 -1.06 22.21
C ALA A 26 -1.73 -0.10 22.20
N ASP A 27 -0.93 -0.09 21.14
CA ASP A 27 0.35 0.62 21.03
C ASP A 27 0.34 2.16 20.82
N PRO A 28 -0.79 2.89 20.61
CA PRO A 28 -0.73 4.33 20.33
C PRO A 28 -0.11 5.17 21.46
N MET A 29 -0.17 4.71 22.72
CA MET A 29 0.52 5.35 23.84
C MET A 29 2.04 5.20 23.74
N THR A 30 2.53 4.06 23.25
CA THR A 30 3.96 3.84 22.98
C THR A 30 4.45 4.78 21.89
N HIS A 31 3.68 4.89 20.79
CA HIS A 31 3.97 5.84 19.71
C HIS A 31 3.97 7.29 20.19
N LEU A 32 3.04 7.65 21.08
CA LEU A 32 3.00 8.98 21.67
C LEU A 32 4.26 9.25 22.51
N GLY A 33 4.71 8.26 23.29
CA GLY A 33 5.98 8.31 23.99
C GLY A 33 7.14 8.59 23.04
N TRP A 34 7.30 7.79 21.98
CA TRP A 34 8.37 7.97 21.00
C TRP A 34 8.33 9.33 20.28
N ALA A 35 7.14 9.79 19.88
CA ALA A 35 6.99 11.11 19.27
C ALA A 35 7.38 12.24 20.24
N THR A 36 7.07 12.08 21.53
CA THR A 36 7.43 13.04 22.58
C THR A 36 8.93 13.05 22.86
N GLU A 37 9.57 11.88 22.93
CA GLU A 37 11.01 11.75 23.10
C GLU A 37 11.78 12.32 21.90
N MET A 38 11.28 12.09 20.68
CA MET A 38 11.84 12.64 19.45
C MET A 38 11.73 14.16 19.41
N LEU A 39 10.57 14.73 19.77
CA LEU A 39 10.39 16.18 19.88
C LEU A 39 11.33 16.79 20.92
N ALA A 40 11.58 16.08 22.03
CA ALA A 40 12.49 16.54 23.07
C ALA A 40 13.98 16.33 22.75
N GLY A 41 14.32 15.77 21.58
CA GLY A 41 15.69 15.47 21.17
C GLY A 41 16.36 14.35 21.98
N ARG A 42 15.57 13.51 22.66
CA ARG A 42 16.06 12.38 23.46
C ARG A 42 16.01 11.04 22.73
N MET A 43 15.37 11.01 21.56
CA MET A 43 15.29 9.85 20.68
C MET A 43 15.58 10.30 19.24
N GLU A 44 16.60 9.71 18.64
CA GLU A 44 17.02 10.04 17.28
C GLU A 44 16.14 9.37 16.22
N PHE A 45 16.18 9.92 15.00
CA PHE A 45 15.40 9.40 13.87
C PHE A 45 15.72 7.93 13.54
N GLY A 46 17.01 7.54 13.64
CA GLY A 46 17.48 6.19 13.34
C GLY A 46 17.23 5.17 14.46
N GLU A 47 16.83 5.61 15.66
CA GLU A 47 16.55 4.71 16.79
C GLU A 47 15.13 4.12 16.73
N VAL A 48 14.25 4.74 15.92
CA VAL A 48 12.87 4.28 15.72
C VAL A 48 12.78 3.51 14.41
N PHE A 49 12.22 2.30 14.47
CA PHE A 49 12.09 1.42 13.31
C PHE A 49 11.26 2.01 12.16
N TYR A 50 10.27 2.83 12.49
CA TYR A 50 9.34 3.50 11.57
C TYR A 50 9.15 5.00 11.93
N PRO A 51 10.18 5.83 11.72
CA PRO A 51 10.23 7.17 12.27
C PRO A 51 9.29 8.15 11.55
N GLY A 52 8.84 7.84 10.34
CA GLY A 52 8.18 8.80 9.44
C GLY A 52 6.95 9.49 10.04
N GLY A 53 6.05 8.74 10.69
CA GLY A 53 4.89 9.32 11.36
C GLY A 53 5.25 10.16 12.58
N HIS A 54 6.26 9.72 13.34
CA HIS A 54 6.71 10.36 14.58
C HIS A 54 7.41 11.69 14.28
N SER A 55 8.34 11.68 13.32
CA SER A 55 9.09 12.87 12.91
C SER A 55 8.20 13.91 12.23
N THR A 56 7.22 13.48 11.42
CA THR A 56 6.22 14.37 10.83
C THR A 56 5.39 15.06 11.91
N THR A 57 5.04 14.33 12.97
CA THR A 57 4.31 14.88 14.12
C THR A 57 5.16 15.88 14.90
N ALA A 58 6.42 15.54 15.18
CA ALA A 58 7.35 16.43 15.89
C ALA A 58 7.55 17.74 15.10
N LEU A 59 7.75 17.64 13.77
CA LEU A 59 7.86 18.80 12.88
C LEU A 59 6.59 19.66 12.89
N LEU A 60 5.41 19.04 12.83
CA LEU A 60 4.12 19.74 12.92
C LEU A 60 3.98 20.50 14.25
N THR A 61 4.45 19.90 15.33
CA THR A 61 4.42 20.51 16.67
C THR A 61 5.34 21.72 16.75
N ASP A 62 6.58 21.56 16.28
CA ASP A 62 7.59 22.62 16.31
C ASP A 62 7.23 23.78 15.36
N ALA A 63 6.79 23.48 14.13
CA ALA A 63 6.51 24.49 13.11
C ALA A 63 5.16 25.21 13.29
N MET A 64 4.13 24.52 13.80
CA MET A 64 2.76 25.07 13.88
C MET A 64 2.25 25.24 15.32
N GLY A 65 3.04 24.89 16.34
CA GLY A 65 2.64 24.98 17.75
C GLY A 65 1.48 24.06 18.13
N VAL A 66 1.20 23.04 17.32
CA VAL A 66 0.15 22.06 17.61
C VAL A 66 0.65 21.10 18.68
N PRO A 67 -0.09 20.85 19.77
CA PRO A 67 0.33 19.86 20.77
C PRO A 67 0.61 18.49 20.13
N ILE A 68 1.67 17.81 20.56
CA ILE A 68 2.15 16.54 19.96
C ILE A 68 1.02 15.52 19.83
N GLU A 69 0.15 15.41 20.85
CA GLU A 69 -0.98 14.48 20.83
C GLU A 69 -1.96 14.78 19.68
N ARG A 70 -2.27 16.07 19.46
CA ARG A 70 -3.13 16.50 18.36
C ARG A 70 -2.44 16.37 17.02
N GLY A 71 -1.13 16.61 16.96
CA GLY A 71 -0.32 16.42 15.77
C GLY A 71 -0.46 14.99 15.25
N MET A 72 -0.41 14.00 16.13
CA MET A 72 -0.51 12.58 15.74
C MET A 72 -1.89 12.25 15.17
N LEU A 73 -2.96 12.79 15.76
CA LEU A 73 -4.32 12.62 15.24
C LEU A 73 -4.47 13.26 13.85
N LEU A 74 -3.88 14.44 13.64
CA LEU A 74 -3.88 15.13 12.34
C LEU A 74 -3.10 14.34 11.29
N VAL A 75 -1.93 13.81 11.63
CA VAL A 75 -1.11 12.98 10.74
C VAL A 75 -1.88 11.71 10.33
N ALA A 76 -2.48 11.00 11.29
CA ALA A 76 -3.29 9.82 10.97
C ALA A 76 -4.49 10.18 10.06
N ALA A 77 -5.19 11.28 10.35
CA ALA A 77 -6.30 11.77 9.53
C ALA A 77 -5.85 12.17 8.11
N LEU A 78 -4.66 12.75 7.97
CA LEU A 78 -4.07 13.11 6.67
C LEU A 78 -3.84 11.86 5.81
N TYR A 79 -3.20 10.82 6.36
CA TYR A 79 -2.99 9.56 5.64
C TYR A 79 -4.32 8.93 5.21
N PHE A 80 -5.32 8.94 6.08
CA PHE A 80 -6.65 8.45 5.74
C PHE A 80 -7.34 9.31 4.64
N ALA A 81 -7.15 10.62 4.66
CA ALA A 81 -7.65 11.49 3.60
C ALA A 81 -6.98 11.21 2.24
N MET A 82 -5.67 10.92 2.25
CA MET A 82 -4.94 10.48 1.06
C MET A 82 -5.52 9.16 0.54
N TYR A 83 -5.80 8.18 1.39
CA TYR A 83 -6.50 6.96 0.99
C TYR A 83 -7.83 7.26 0.27
N ALA A 84 -8.71 8.03 0.90
CA ALA A 84 -10.04 8.32 0.35
C ALA A 84 -9.96 9.06 -1.00
N LEU A 85 -8.97 9.94 -1.16
CA LEU A 85 -8.76 10.70 -2.40
C LEU A 85 -8.16 9.83 -3.52
N PHE A 86 -7.12 9.05 -3.22
CA PHE A 86 -6.33 8.39 -4.25
C PHE A 86 -6.99 7.11 -4.80
N ILE A 87 -7.87 6.44 -4.06
CA ILE A 87 -8.62 5.28 -4.58
C ILE A 87 -9.37 5.59 -5.90
N PRO A 88 -10.26 6.60 -5.97
CA PRO A 88 -10.91 6.94 -7.22
C PRO A 88 -9.95 7.54 -8.27
N LEU A 89 -8.87 8.21 -7.85
CA LEU A 89 -7.86 8.71 -8.79
C LEU A 89 -7.10 7.58 -9.50
N ILE A 90 -6.81 6.47 -8.81
CA ILE A 90 -6.24 5.26 -9.42
C ILE A 90 -7.20 4.73 -10.48
N ALA A 91 -8.49 4.54 -10.16
CA ALA A 91 -9.47 4.02 -11.11
C ALA A 91 -9.64 4.94 -12.34
N LYS A 92 -9.61 6.26 -12.12
CA LYS A 92 -9.61 7.25 -13.21
C LYS A 92 -8.34 7.16 -14.06
N ALA A 93 -7.17 7.02 -13.44
CA ALA A 93 -5.90 6.89 -14.16
C ALA A 93 -5.81 5.57 -14.94
N LEU A 94 -6.37 4.49 -14.39
CA LEU A 94 -6.45 3.18 -15.03
C LEU A 94 -7.37 3.20 -16.24
N SER A 95 -8.64 3.58 -16.07
CA SER A 95 -9.69 3.35 -17.08
C SER A 95 -10.11 4.57 -17.88
N GLY A 96 -9.88 5.80 -17.38
CA GLY A 96 -10.49 7.03 -17.93
C GLY A 96 -12.02 7.10 -17.82
N ASN A 97 -12.69 6.01 -17.44
CA ASN A 97 -14.15 5.90 -17.42
C ASN A 97 -14.71 6.49 -16.11
N ARG A 98 -15.69 7.39 -16.26
CA ARG A 98 -16.39 8.04 -15.16
C ARG A 98 -17.14 7.04 -14.27
N GLU A 99 -17.77 6.03 -14.84
CA GLU A 99 -18.56 5.04 -14.09
C GLU A 99 -17.67 4.20 -13.19
N MET A 100 -16.55 3.70 -13.73
CA MET A 100 -15.54 2.96 -12.97
C MET A 100 -14.94 3.80 -11.85
N THR A 101 -14.72 5.09 -12.12
CA THR A 101 -14.24 6.05 -11.11
C THR A 101 -15.27 6.22 -9.98
N VAL A 102 -16.56 6.27 -10.30
CA VAL A 102 -17.64 6.38 -9.31
C VAL A 102 -17.74 5.10 -8.48
N ILE A 103 -17.71 3.92 -9.11
CA ILE A 103 -17.74 2.62 -8.42
C ILE A 103 -16.54 2.48 -7.47
N ALA A 104 -15.34 2.87 -7.92
CA ALA A 104 -14.14 2.87 -7.09
C ALA A 104 -14.25 3.85 -5.91
N ALA A 105 -14.82 5.03 -6.12
CA ALA A 105 -15.07 5.98 -5.03
C ALA A 105 -16.00 5.39 -3.97
N PHE A 106 -17.15 4.85 -4.38
CA PHE A 106 -18.07 4.20 -3.45
C PHE A 106 -17.38 3.05 -2.69
N SER A 107 -16.61 2.22 -3.38
CA SER A 107 -15.88 1.11 -2.78
C SER A 107 -14.83 1.58 -1.75
N GLY A 108 -14.05 2.61 -2.08
CA GLY A 108 -13.07 3.20 -1.16
C GLY A 108 -13.72 3.87 0.05
N PHE A 109 -14.87 4.51 -0.14
CA PHE A 109 -15.61 5.19 0.92
C PHE A 109 -16.31 4.24 1.91
N MET A 110 -16.36 2.93 1.60
CA MET A 110 -16.80 1.90 2.56
C MET A 110 -15.73 1.55 3.59
N ILE A 111 -14.48 2.00 3.40
CA ILE A 111 -13.41 1.88 4.40
C ILE A 111 -13.14 0.40 4.79
N LEU A 112 -13.30 -0.52 3.83
CA LEU A 112 -13.18 -1.97 4.03
C LEU A 112 -11.87 -2.45 4.70
N PRO A 113 -10.70 -1.81 4.48
CA PRO A 113 -9.46 -2.24 5.14
C PRO A 113 -9.47 -2.07 6.66
N ILE A 114 -10.43 -1.32 7.21
CA ILE A 114 -10.54 -1.08 8.65
C ILE A 114 -11.31 -2.20 9.29
N ASN A 115 -10.58 -3.04 10.01
CA ASN A 115 -11.14 -4.03 10.90
C ASN A 115 -10.67 -3.69 12.32
N GLN A 116 -11.59 -3.65 13.28
CA GLN A 116 -11.32 -3.27 14.69
C GLN A 116 -10.34 -4.23 15.43
N ILE A 117 -9.73 -5.16 14.70
CA ILE A 117 -8.81 -6.20 15.18
C ILE A 117 -7.36 -5.79 14.89
N SER A 118 -7.06 -5.33 13.67
CA SER A 118 -5.69 -5.07 13.18
C SER A 118 -5.50 -3.66 12.64
N ASN A 119 -6.55 -3.03 12.08
CA ASN A 119 -6.47 -1.72 11.46
C ASN A 119 -7.51 -0.76 11.99
N GLY A 120 -7.08 0.34 12.60
CA GLY A 120 -7.99 1.35 13.18
C GLY A 120 -7.68 2.75 12.69
N LEU A 121 -8.62 3.69 12.82
CA LEU A 121 -8.54 5.10 12.41
C LEU A 121 -7.71 5.99 13.35
N PHE A 122 -6.70 5.43 14.02
CA PHE A 122 -5.83 6.13 14.96
C PHE A 122 -4.38 6.03 14.53
N PHE A 123 -3.48 6.67 15.28
CA PHE A 123 -2.04 6.61 14.98
C PHE A 123 -1.53 5.19 15.21
N HIS A 124 -1.37 4.47 14.12
CA HIS A 124 -0.85 3.11 14.05
C HIS A 124 -0.09 3.00 12.73
N THR A 125 1.22 2.76 12.80
CA THR A 125 2.14 2.96 11.68
C THR A 125 1.83 2.05 10.49
N TYR A 126 1.43 0.80 10.75
CA TYR A 126 1.00 -0.14 9.70
C TYR A 126 -0.26 0.34 8.98
N SER A 127 -1.28 0.79 9.71
CA SER A 127 -2.51 1.31 9.12
C SER A 127 -2.26 2.58 8.31
N MET A 128 -1.41 3.48 8.80
CA MET A 128 -1.00 4.68 8.07
C MET A 128 -0.29 4.37 6.77
N ALA A 129 0.65 3.41 6.77
CA ALA A 129 1.31 2.98 5.54
C ALA A 129 0.33 2.36 4.53
N MET A 130 -0.66 1.58 4.98
CA MET A 130 -1.70 1.06 4.10
C MET A 130 -2.60 2.16 3.52
N TRP A 131 -2.93 3.20 4.28
CA TRP A 131 -3.68 4.34 3.75
C TRP A 131 -2.84 5.20 2.79
N PHE A 132 -1.53 5.22 2.97
CA PHE A 132 -0.62 5.91 2.05
C PHE A 132 -0.41 5.13 0.74
N PHE A 133 -0.49 3.80 0.77
CA PHE A 133 -0.20 2.93 -0.38
C PHE A 133 -0.94 3.30 -1.68
N PRO A 134 -2.24 3.71 -1.68
CA PRO A 134 -2.90 4.22 -2.88
C PRO A 134 -2.19 5.41 -3.57
N VAL A 135 -1.46 6.24 -2.82
CA VAL A 135 -0.69 7.35 -3.39
C VAL A 135 0.46 6.81 -4.23
N PHE A 136 1.16 5.80 -3.71
CA PHE A 136 2.19 5.07 -4.44
C PHE A 136 1.62 4.38 -5.68
N LEU A 137 0.48 3.68 -5.55
CA LEU A 137 -0.18 3.01 -6.68
C LEU A 137 -0.59 3.98 -7.78
N TYR A 138 -1.10 5.16 -7.43
CA TYR A 138 -1.45 6.17 -8.42
C TYR A 138 -0.23 6.63 -9.22
N ALA A 139 0.89 6.93 -8.54
CA ALA A 139 2.14 7.27 -9.19
C ALA A 139 2.66 6.12 -10.08
N LEU A 140 2.52 4.88 -9.62
CA LEU A 140 2.91 3.69 -10.37
C LEU A 140 2.09 3.52 -11.65
N VAL A 141 0.76 3.68 -11.59
CA VAL A 141 -0.11 3.62 -12.77
C VAL A 141 0.27 4.72 -13.76
N LYS A 142 0.52 5.94 -13.28
CA LYS A 142 0.96 7.06 -14.12
C LYS A 142 2.32 6.82 -14.77
N HIS A 143 3.26 6.25 -14.03
CA HIS A 143 4.58 5.87 -14.54
C HIS A 143 4.46 4.83 -15.66
N ILE A 144 3.74 3.74 -15.40
CA ILE A 144 3.59 2.61 -16.33
C ILE A 144 2.90 3.05 -17.63
N LYS A 145 1.92 3.96 -17.54
CA LYS A 145 1.20 4.53 -18.70
C LYS A 145 1.90 5.74 -19.33
N SER A 146 3.05 6.20 -18.82
CA SER A 146 3.77 7.32 -19.43
C SER A 146 4.48 6.86 -20.70
N GLU A 147 4.50 7.73 -21.71
CA GLU A 147 5.19 7.46 -22.97
C GLU A 147 6.69 7.22 -22.72
N ARG A 148 7.26 6.30 -23.50
CA ARG A 148 8.68 5.95 -23.43
C ARG A 148 9.50 7.06 -24.07
N GLU A 149 9.96 8.00 -23.25
CA GLU A 149 10.65 9.19 -23.75
C GLU A 149 12.12 8.92 -24.18
N VAL A 150 12.70 7.77 -23.79
CA VAL A 150 14.11 7.45 -24.09
C VAL A 150 14.26 5.96 -24.42
N ASP A 151 14.75 5.66 -25.63
CA ASP A 151 14.77 4.30 -26.18
C ASP A 151 16.00 3.47 -25.77
N SER A 152 17.09 4.09 -25.29
CA SER A 152 18.27 3.34 -24.88
C SER A 152 19.12 4.04 -23.80
N ILE A 153 19.87 3.25 -23.03
CA ILE A 153 20.97 3.74 -22.16
C ILE A 153 22.00 4.52 -22.99
N THR A 154 22.09 4.22 -24.28
CA THR A 154 22.94 4.89 -25.27
C THR A 154 22.46 6.31 -25.57
N ASP A 155 21.15 6.54 -25.62
CA ASP A 155 20.56 7.88 -25.77
C ASP A 155 20.75 8.71 -24.50
N LEU A 156 20.69 8.08 -23.32
CA LEU A 156 20.91 8.77 -22.04
C LEU A 156 22.35 9.27 -21.88
N LEU A 157 23.33 8.52 -22.41
CA LEU A 157 24.74 8.93 -22.46
C LEU A 157 25.04 9.95 -23.57
N LEU A 158 24.21 10.01 -24.63
CA LEU A 158 24.36 10.96 -25.73
C LEU A 158 23.57 12.26 -25.51
N SER A 159 22.46 12.22 -24.77
CA SER A 159 21.67 13.39 -24.37
C SER A 159 22.34 14.21 -23.27
N ASP A 160 23.27 13.60 -22.51
CA ASP A 160 24.06 14.26 -21.47
C ASP A 160 25.04 15.32 -22.05
N LEU A 161 25.17 15.38 -23.39
CA LEU A 161 25.90 16.44 -24.10
C LEU A 161 24.97 17.55 -24.65
N ALA A 162 23.66 17.46 -24.48
CA ALA A 162 22.69 18.41 -25.04
C ALA A 162 21.66 18.85 -23.99
N GLU A 163 22.02 19.86 -23.19
CA GLU A 163 21.13 20.85 -22.53
C GLU A 163 19.82 20.36 -21.86
N GLY A 164 19.76 19.12 -21.37
CA GLY A 164 18.60 18.59 -20.64
C GLY A 164 18.78 18.58 -19.12
N SER A 165 17.71 18.78 -18.35
CA SER A 165 17.73 18.61 -16.90
C SER A 165 17.85 17.11 -16.56
N VAL A 166 18.59 16.75 -15.50
CA VAL A 166 18.67 15.35 -14.99
C VAL A 166 17.28 14.75 -14.73
N LEU A 167 16.29 15.61 -14.45
CA LEU A 167 14.89 15.22 -14.26
C LEU A 167 14.21 14.73 -15.55
N ASP A 168 14.62 15.22 -16.71
CA ASP A 168 14.10 14.80 -18.01
C ASP A 168 14.65 13.41 -18.38
N ALA A 169 15.93 13.16 -18.06
CA ALA A 169 16.58 11.86 -18.29
C ALA A 169 16.03 10.74 -17.39
N VAL A 170 15.77 11.01 -16.11
CA VAL A 170 15.24 10.01 -15.16
C VAL A 170 13.71 9.87 -15.27
N GLY A 171 13.02 10.96 -15.63
CA GLY A 171 11.57 11.06 -15.66
C GLY A 171 10.96 11.36 -14.29
N ALA A 172 10.09 12.37 -14.22
CA ALA A 172 9.48 12.86 -12.97
C ALA A 172 8.75 11.75 -12.17
N TRP A 173 8.12 10.78 -12.85
CA TRP A 173 7.41 9.68 -12.21
C TRP A 173 8.33 8.68 -11.51
N ASN A 174 9.55 8.46 -12.03
CA ASN A 174 10.54 7.61 -11.37
C ASN A 174 11.04 8.25 -10.07
N VAL A 175 11.31 9.55 -10.09
CA VAL A 175 11.69 10.32 -8.90
C VAL A 175 10.58 10.27 -7.87
N LEU A 176 9.33 10.49 -8.29
CA LEU A 176 8.18 10.43 -7.40
C LEU A 176 8.02 9.02 -6.79
N LEU A 177 8.15 7.96 -7.59
CA LEU A 177 8.11 6.58 -7.09
C LEU A 177 9.21 6.30 -6.07
N ALA A 178 10.43 6.77 -6.33
CA ALA A 178 11.55 6.64 -5.40
C ALA A 178 11.26 7.34 -4.06
N VAL A 179 10.77 8.59 -4.09
CA VAL A 179 10.41 9.36 -2.89
C VAL A 179 9.27 8.70 -2.12
N LEU A 180 8.21 8.29 -2.81
CA LEU A 180 7.06 7.62 -2.18
C LEU A 180 7.45 6.25 -1.61
N GLY A 181 8.32 5.51 -2.30
CA GLY A 181 8.87 4.25 -1.82
C GLY A 181 9.69 4.41 -0.55
N VAL A 182 10.60 5.39 -0.50
CA VAL A 182 11.37 5.72 0.72
C VAL A 182 10.45 6.18 1.84
N THR A 183 9.43 6.98 1.52
CA THR A 183 8.43 7.40 2.50
C THR A 183 7.69 6.20 3.09
N LEU A 184 7.30 5.22 2.27
CA LEU A 184 6.71 3.96 2.76
C LEU A 184 7.65 3.17 3.67
N ILE A 185 8.94 3.10 3.35
CA ILE A 185 9.95 2.45 4.23
C ILE A 185 9.94 3.11 5.61
N LEU A 186 9.96 4.45 5.65
CA LEU A 186 10.01 5.23 6.89
C LEU A 186 8.68 5.22 7.67
N ILE A 187 7.53 5.06 7.00
CA ILE A 187 6.24 4.89 7.67
C ILE A 187 6.10 3.48 8.22
N HIS A 188 6.38 2.45 7.41
CA HIS A 188 6.33 1.06 7.84
C HIS A 188 7.08 0.10 6.90
N PRO A 189 8.23 -0.48 7.32
CA PRO A 189 9.06 -1.33 6.47
C PRO A 189 8.36 -2.57 5.91
N GLN A 190 7.41 -3.17 6.64
CA GLN A 190 6.66 -4.34 6.15
C GLN A 190 5.74 -4.00 4.96
N VAL A 191 5.10 -2.83 4.95
CA VAL A 191 4.24 -2.43 3.82
C VAL A 191 5.13 -2.07 2.62
N ALA A 192 6.30 -1.48 2.86
CA ALA A 192 7.29 -1.25 1.82
C ALA A 192 7.81 -2.56 1.19
N LEU A 193 7.97 -3.64 1.97
CA LEU A 193 8.30 -4.96 1.43
C LEU A 193 7.23 -5.46 0.46
N ASN A 194 5.94 -5.29 0.79
CA ASN A 194 4.85 -5.63 -0.14
C ASN A 194 4.95 -4.85 -1.46
N VAL A 195 5.36 -3.59 -1.40
CA VAL A 195 5.62 -2.77 -2.60
C VAL A 195 6.82 -3.30 -3.39
N ILE A 196 7.89 -3.71 -2.72
CA ILE A 196 9.06 -4.32 -3.37
C ILE A 196 8.67 -5.62 -4.07
N ILE A 197 7.87 -6.48 -3.43
CA ILE A 197 7.37 -7.73 -4.04
C ILE A 197 6.48 -7.42 -5.25
N LEU A 198 5.59 -6.43 -5.14
CA LEU A 198 4.77 -5.93 -6.25
C LEU A 198 5.66 -5.51 -7.43
N LEU A 199 6.58 -4.57 -7.20
CA LEU A 199 7.49 -4.06 -8.23
C LEU A 199 8.37 -5.16 -8.82
N GLY A 200 8.91 -6.06 -7.98
CA GLY A 200 9.72 -7.19 -8.40
C GLY A 200 8.94 -8.15 -9.30
N THR A 201 7.67 -8.38 -8.98
CA THR A 201 6.78 -9.18 -9.84
C THR A 201 6.56 -8.49 -11.19
N LEU A 202 6.34 -7.17 -11.21
CA LEU A 202 6.23 -6.42 -12.46
C LEU A 202 7.52 -6.48 -13.27
N VAL A 203 8.69 -6.39 -12.62
CA VAL A 203 10.01 -6.55 -13.25
C VAL A 203 10.17 -7.92 -13.89
N VAL A 204 9.83 -8.99 -13.17
CA VAL A 204 9.90 -10.36 -13.67
C VAL A 204 8.92 -10.57 -14.82
N LEU A 205 7.68 -10.07 -14.68
CA LEU A 205 6.67 -10.18 -15.74
C LEU A 205 7.14 -9.45 -17.00
N HIS A 206 7.65 -8.21 -16.88
CA HIS A 206 8.20 -7.48 -18.01
C HIS A 206 9.35 -8.27 -18.67
N ALA A 207 10.30 -8.76 -17.88
CA ALA A 207 11.50 -9.43 -18.40
C ALA A 207 11.17 -10.77 -19.07
N VAL A 208 10.22 -11.54 -18.55
CA VAL A 208 9.83 -12.86 -19.08
C VAL A 208 8.86 -12.72 -20.24
N VAL A 209 7.84 -11.87 -20.13
CA VAL A 209 6.78 -11.73 -21.13
C VAL A 209 7.26 -10.95 -22.36
N CYS A 210 7.96 -9.82 -22.19
CA CYS A 210 8.44 -9.03 -23.32
C CYS A 210 9.57 -9.75 -24.09
N LYS A 211 10.46 -10.49 -23.41
CA LYS A 211 11.56 -11.19 -24.10
C LYS A 211 11.17 -12.49 -24.80
N ARG A 212 10.07 -13.14 -24.38
CA ARG A 212 9.73 -14.48 -24.90
C ARG A 212 8.44 -14.56 -25.71
N LEU A 213 7.47 -13.68 -25.48
CA LEU A 213 6.12 -13.87 -26.01
C LEU A 213 5.59 -12.70 -26.85
N ASP A 214 6.33 -11.58 -26.94
CA ASP A 214 5.94 -10.37 -27.70
C ASP A 214 4.46 -9.96 -27.52
N LEU A 215 3.98 -10.10 -26.27
CA LEU A 215 2.60 -9.79 -25.89
C LEU A 215 2.43 -8.28 -25.64
N PHE A 216 1.17 -7.83 -25.61
CA PHE A 216 0.63 -6.48 -25.38
C PHE A 216 1.26 -5.61 -24.24
N VAL A 217 2.18 -6.17 -23.47
CA VAL A 217 2.88 -5.57 -22.32
C VAL A 217 4.12 -4.77 -22.76
N SER A 218 4.62 -4.99 -23.97
CA SER A 218 5.86 -4.35 -24.49
C SER A 218 5.81 -2.82 -24.53
N ASP A 219 4.61 -2.22 -24.62
CA ASP A 219 4.42 -0.77 -24.68
C ASP A 219 4.40 -0.10 -23.30
N LEU A 220 4.41 -0.88 -22.20
CA LEU A 220 4.39 -0.36 -20.84
C LEU A 220 5.80 0.08 -20.39
N ARG A 221 5.89 1.23 -19.73
CA ARG A 221 7.18 1.70 -19.18
C ARG A 221 7.63 0.78 -18.04
N PRO A 222 8.86 0.23 -18.08
CA PRO A 222 9.34 -0.66 -17.04
C PRO A 222 9.67 0.09 -15.74
N VAL A 223 9.70 -0.66 -14.64
CA VAL A 223 9.91 -0.14 -13.27
C VAL A 223 11.25 -0.56 -12.65
N TYR A 224 12.23 -0.97 -13.48
CA TYR A 224 13.52 -1.50 -13.00
C TYR A 224 14.26 -0.53 -12.07
N GLY A 225 14.35 0.75 -12.45
CA GLY A 225 15.06 1.77 -11.67
C GLY A 225 14.44 1.99 -10.30
N ALA A 226 13.12 2.20 -10.26
CA ALA A 226 12.38 2.33 -9.00
C ALA A 226 12.48 1.07 -8.13
N PHE A 227 12.37 -0.12 -8.73
CA PHE A 227 12.51 -1.39 -8.00
C PHE A 227 13.88 -1.52 -7.32
N VAL A 228 14.97 -1.37 -8.08
CA VAL A 228 16.33 -1.52 -7.55
C VAL A 228 16.60 -0.46 -6.48
N PHE A 229 16.24 0.79 -6.72
CA PHE A 229 16.45 1.87 -5.76
C PHE A 229 15.71 1.62 -4.45
N ILE A 230 14.40 1.34 -4.51
CA ILE A 230 13.59 1.12 -3.30
C ILE A 230 14.05 -0.14 -2.55
N LEU A 231 14.41 -1.21 -3.27
CA LEU A 231 14.96 -2.43 -2.68
C LEU A 231 16.26 -2.15 -1.91
N VAL A 232 17.19 -1.40 -2.51
CA VAL A 232 18.45 -1.03 -1.87
C VAL A 232 18.20 -0.17 -0.63
N CYS A 233 17.37 0.88 -0.73
CA CYS A 233 17.02 1.71 0.42
C CYS A 233 16.38 0.89 1.54
N TRP A 234 15.49 -0.06 1.20
CA TRP A 234 14.85 -0.92 2.19
C TRP A 234 15.87 -1.84 2.86
N LEU A 235 16.79 -2.47 2.11
CA LEU A 235 17.85 -3.29 2.69
C LEU A 235 18.75 -2.47 3.62
N VAL A 236 19.18 -1.29 3.19
CA VAL A 236 20.00 -0.38 4.02
C VAL A 236 19.26 0.00 5.31
N TRP A 237 17.95 0.24 5.24
CA TRP A 237 17.15 0.56 6.43
C TRP A 237 17.00 -0.66 7.36
N ILE A 238 16.59 -1.80 6.80
CA ILE A 238 16.19 -2.98 7.56
C ILE A 238 17.37 -3.60 8.32
N PHE A 239 18.58 -3.55 7.76
CA PHE A 239 19.79 -4.11 8.37
C PHE A 239 20.29 -3.33 9.60
N GLN A 240 19.70 -2.17 9.90
CA GLN A 240 20.04 -1.40 11.10
C GLN A 240 19.29 -1.88 12.35
N PHE A 241 18.29 -2.76 12.21
CA PHE A 241 17.40 -3.12 13.31
C PHE A 241 17.33 -4.63 13.55
N ASP A 242 17.74 -5.05 14.75
CA ASP A 242 17.66 -6.45 15.20
C ASP A 242 16.23 -7.02 15.22
N GLN A 243 15.24 -6.13 15.35
CA GLN A 243 13.82 -6.47 15.40
C GLN A 243 13.39 -7.28 14.18
N VAL A 244 14.00 -7.05 13.03
CA VAL A 244 13.71 -7.74 11.76
C VAL A 244 14.06 -9.22 11.85
N PHE A 245 15.23 -9.52 12.42
CA PHE A 245 15.68 -10.89 12.63
C PHE A 245 14.83 -11.60 13.69
N SER A 246 14.43 -10.87 14.74
CA SER A 246 13.55 -11.42 15.79
C SER A 246 12.13 -11.72 15.28
N VAL A 247 11.59 -10.95 14.34
CA VAL A 247 10.29 -11.24 13.71
C VAL A 247 10.43 -12.42 12.74
N GLY A 248 11.51 -12.47 11.95
CA GLY A 248 11.78 -13.61 11.07
C GLY A 248 11.91 -14.93 11.84
N GLU A 249 12.62 -14.93 12.96
CA GLU A 249 12.73 -16.07 13.87
C GLU A 249 11.35 -16.47 14.45
N ARG A 250 10.57 -15.50 14.93
CA ARG A 250 9.20 -15.77 15.44
C ARG A 250 8.26 -16.33 14.37
N VAL A 251 8.35 -15.88 13.12
CA VAL A 251 7.53 -16.41 12.01
C VAL A 251 7.95 -17.84 11.68
N ILE A 252 9.25 -18.14 11.64
CA ILE A 252 9.75 -19.50 11.39
C ILE A 252 9.32 -20.44 12.51
N VAL A 253 9.50 -20.02 13.76
CA VAL A 253 9.12 -20.80 14.95
C VAL A 253 7.60 -21.01 15.00
N SER A 254 6.80 -19.96 14.82
CA SER A 254 5.33 -20.09 14.82
C SER A 254 4.79 -20.93 13.65
N THR A 255 5.40 -20.85 12.47
CA THR A 255 5.06 -21.72 11.33
C THR A 255 5.38 -23.18 11.66
N TYR A 256 6.54 -23.43 12.26
CA TYR A 256 6.97 -24.76 12.68
C TYR A 256 6.04 -25.33 13.76
N GLU A 257 5.72 -24.54 14.78
CA GLU A 257 4.79 -24.90 15.86
C GLU A 257 3.35 -25.11 15.37
N ALA A 258 2.88 -24.31 14.41
CA ALA A 258 1.56 -24.47 13.81
C ALA A 258 1.46 -25.75 12.97
N ILE A 259 2.49 -26.06 12.18
CA ILE A 259 2.56 -27.28 11.36
C ILE A 259 2.65 -28.53 12.26
N LEU A 260 3.38 -28.44 13.37
CA LEU A 260 3.53 -29.54 14.33
C LEU A 260 2.41 -29.62 15.37
N GLY A 261 1.47 -28.67 15.38
CA GLY A 261 0.38 -28.63 16.34
C GLY A 261 0.82 -28.37 17.78
N THR A 262 2.01 -27.83 17.99
CA THR A 262 2.59 -27.51 19.31
C THR A 262 2.43 -26.03 19.68
N ALA A 263 1.73 -25.25 18.86
CA ALA A 263 1.55 -23.82 19.08
C ALA A 263 0.74 -23.53 20.35
N ASP A 264 1.30 -22.71 21.23
CA ASP A 264 0.66 -22.20 22.46
C ASP A 264 -0.46 -21.17 22.18
N ALA A 265 -0.79 -20.96 20.91
CA ALA A 265 -1.85 -20.05 20.46
C ALA A 265 -3.24 -20.44 20.98
N GLY A 266 -3.45 -21.70 21.39
CA GLY A 266 -4.73 -22.23 21.84
C GLY A 266 -5.32 -21.51 23.05
N GLU A 267 -4.51 -21.18 24.07
CA GLU A 267 -5.01 -20.55 25.31
C GLU A 267 -5.49 -19.11 25.06
N SER A 268 -4.75 -18.34 24.26
CA SER A 268 -5.12 -16.96 23.91
C SER A 268 -6.36 -16.90 23.01
N VAL A 269 -6.52 -17.87 22.11
CA VAL A 269 -7.71 -18.01 21.25
C VAL A 269 -8.92 -18.45 22.07
N GLU A 270 -8.74 -19.40 22.98
CA GLU A 270 -9.80 -19.87 23.88
C GLU A 270 -10.26 -18.74 24.82
N ALA A 271 -9.34 -17.98 25.42
CA ALA A 271 -9.69 -16.82 26.25
C ALA A 271 -10.50 -15.76 25.48
N ARG A 272 -10.13 -15.49 24.21
CA ARG A 272 -10.90 -14.58 23.34
C ARG A 272 -12.26 -15.16 22.94
N TYR A 273 -12.34 -16.46 22.70
CA TYR A 273 -13.59 -17.17 22.41
C TYR A 273 -14.55 -17.13 23.60
N GLN A 274 -14.07 -17.40 24.82
CA GLN A 274 -14.85 -17.31 26.05
C GLN A 274 -15.32 -15.87 26.33
N SER A 275 -14.46 -14.88 26.07
CA SER A 275 -14.84 -13.46 26.18
C SER A 275 -15.95 -13.09 25.19
N ALA A 276 -15.88 -13.53 23.92
CA ALA A 276 -16.94 -13.30 22.95
C ALA A 276 -18.28 -13.96 23.37
N ARG A 277 -18.22 -15.20 23.88
CA ARG A 277 -19.38 -15.93 24.42
C ARG A 277 -20.03 -15.22 25.60
N SER A 278 -19.27 -14.50 26.42
CA SER A 278 -19.81 -13.75 27.56
C SER A 278 -20.75 -12.60 27.17
N VAL A 279 -20.70 -12.16 25.91
CA VAL A 279 -21.59 -11.14 25.32
C VAL A 279 -22.57 -11.78 24.33
N GLU A 280 -22.79 -13.08 24.45
CA GLU A 280 -23.67 -13.90 23.58
C GLU A 280 -23.29 -13.88 22.09
N ALA A 281 -22.09 -13.39 21.74
CA ALA A 281 -21.63 -13.35 20.36
C ALA A 281 -21.11 -14.73 19.93
N THR A 282 -21.49 -15.17 18.73
CA THR A 282 -20.97 -16.42 18.14
C THR A 282 -19.83 -16.13 17.16
N LEU A 283 -18.88 -17.07 17.02
CA LEU A 283 -17.76 -16.92 16.09
C LEU A 283 -18.20 -16.76 14.62
N PRO A 284 -19.18 -17.54 14.10
CA PRO A 284 -19.68 -17.33 12.74
C PRO A 284 -20.33 -15.95 12.56
N GLU A 285 -21.08 -15.47 13.56
CA GLU A 285 -21.69 -14.15 13.52
C GLU A 285 -20.65 -13.03 13.48
N LEU A 286 -19.61 -13.12 14.32
CA LEU A 286 -18.48 -12.19 14.29
C LEU A 286 -17.77 -12.21 12.94
N PHE A 287 -17.54 -13.40 12.38
CA PHE A 287 -16.91 -13.55 11.07
C PHE A 287 -17.74 -12.86 9.97
N VAL A 288 -19.05 -13.13 9.91
CA VAL A 288 -19.94 -12.51 8.93
C VAL A 288 -19.98 -10.99 9.11
N LYS A 289 -20.11 -10.49 10.34
CA LYS A 289 -20.16 -9.04 10.60
C LYS A 289 -18.87 -8.31 10.20
N LEU A 290 -17.71 -8.94 10.39
CA LEU A 290 -16.42 -8.31 10.14
C LEU A 290 -15.91 -8.52 8.71
N PHE A 291 -16.19 -9.67 8.10
CA PHE A 291 -15.53 -10.09 6.87
C PHE A 291 -16.47 -10.28 5.68
N LEU A 292 -17.80 -10.29 5.84
CA LEU A 292 -18.71 -10.53 4.71
C LEU A 292 -18.46 -9.56 3.54
N VAL A 293 -18.39 -8.26 3.83
CA VAL A 293 -18.21 -7.25 2.77
C VAL A 293 -16.81 -7.37 2.13
N PRO A 294 -15.69 -7.41 2.89
CA PRO A 294 -14.37 -7.72 2.31
C PRO A 294 -14.34 -9.02 1.49
N THR A 295 -14.95 -10.11 1.96
CA THR A 295 -15.00 -11.39 1.27
C THR A 295 -15.72 -11.28 -0.08
N VAL A 296 -16.83 -10.55 -0.16
CA VAL A 296 -17.53 -10.29 -1.44
C VAL A 296 -16.62 -9.53 -2.40
N TYR A 297 -15.91 -8.51 -1.93
CA TYR A 297 -14.97 -7.75 -2.77
C TYR A 297 -13.79 -8.58 -3.26
N ILE A 298 -13.21 -9.41 -2.38
CA ILE A 298 -12.14 -10.34 -2.75
C ILE A 298 -12.64 -11.34 -3.79
N ALA A 299 -13.83 -11.92 -3.59
CA ALA A 299 -14.41 -12.87 -4.54
C ALA A 299 -14.64 -12.21 -5.91
N LEU A 300 -15.25 -11.03 -5.96
CA LEU A 300 -15.47 -10.28 -7.20
C LEU A 300 -14.15 -9.93 -7.90
N GLY A 301 -13.17 -9.40 -7.16
CA GLY A 301 -11.85 -9.06 -7.69
C GLY A 301 -11.12 -10.29 -8.25
N PHE A 302 -11.14 -11.39 -7.50
CA PHE A 302 -10.56 -12.66 -7.94
C PHE A 302 -11.26 -13.20 -9.20
N SER A 303 -12.59 -13.18 -9.25
CA SER A 303 -13.36 -13.60 -10.43
C SER A 303 -13.01 -12.77 -11.67
N VAL A 304 -12.85 -11.45 -11.53
CA VAL A 304 -12.44 -10.58 -12.64
C VAL A 304 -11.03 -10.91 -13.12
N VAL A 305 -10.08 -11.08 -12.21
CA VAL A 305 -8.70 -11.47 -12.55
C VAL A 305 -8.68 -12.82 -13.23
N ALA A 306 -9.32 -13.84 -12.65
CA ALA A 306 -9.40 -15.19 -13.21
C ALA A 306 -10.05 -15.18 -14.61
N TYR A 307 -11.16 -14.46 -14.78
CA TYR A 307 -11.83 -14.31 -16.07
C TYR A 307 -10.91 -13.65 -17.12
N THR A 308 -10.22 -12.58 -16.73
CA THR A 308 -9.33 -11.83 -17.62
C THR A 308 -8.15 -12.69 -18.06
N LEU A 309 -7.54 -13.41 -17.11
CA LEU A 309 -6.44 -14.34 -17.39
C LEU A 309 -6.88 -15.47 -18.32
N TRP A 310 -8.02 -16.10 -18.04
CA TRP A 310 -8.57 -17.17 -18.86
C TRP A 310 -8.77 -16.75 -20.32
N HIS A 311 -9.32 -15.55 -20.55
CA HIS A 311 -9.56 -15.04 -21.89
C HIS A 311 -8.31 -14.47 -22.56
N SER A 312 -7.34 -13.96 -21.79
CA SER A 312 -6.06 -13.47 -22.32
C SER A 312 -5.21 -14.57 -22.96
N PHE A 313 -5.40 -15.83 -22.59
CA PHE A 313 -4.73 -16.98 -23.24
C PHE A 313 -5.48 -17.52 -24.46
N GLY A 314 -6.78 -17.23 -24.59
CA GLY A 314 -7.61 -17.71 -25.70
C GLY A 314 -7.65 -16.79 -26.92
N ASP A 315 -7.44 -15.49 -26.72
CA ASP A 315 -7.62 -14.45 -27.74
C ASP A 315 -6.26 -13.95 -28.25
N THR A 316 -5.53 -14.82 -28.97
CA THR A 316 -4.22 -14.52 -29.57
C THR A 316 -4.33 -13.77 -30.89
N ASP A 317 -5.53 -13.57 -31.44
CA ASP A 317 -5.74 -12.88 -32.72
C ASP A 317 -6.10 -11.41 -32.50
N ARG A 318 -5.14 -10.54 -32.83
CA ARG A 318 -5.20 -9.06 -32.76
C ARG A 318 -6.40 -8.44 -33.52
N ARG A 319 -7.17 -9.23 -34.26
CA ARG A 319 -8.19 -8.80 -35.24
C ARG A 319 -9.62 -8.74 -34.71
N ASN A 320 -9.92 -9.29 -33.53
CA ASN A 320 -11.28 -9.29 -32.93
C ASN A 320 -11.38 -8.44 -31.65
N ILE A 321 -10.45 -7.52 -31.43
CA ILE A 321 -10.46 -6.66 -30.24
C ILE A 321 -11.57 -5.62 -30.39
N SER A 322 -12.60 -5.73 -29.57
CA SER A 322 -13.68 -4.74 -29.44
C SER A 322 -13.11 -3.33 -29.26
N THR A 323 -13.56 -2.38 -30.08
CA THR A 323 -13.07 -0.99 -30.17
C THR A 323 -13.36 -0.10 -28.95
N ASP A 324 -14.11 -0.60 -27.95
CA ASP A 324 -14.65 0.24 -26.87
C ASP A 324 -13.76 0.33 -25.61
N VAL A 325 -12.70 -0.48 -25.48
CA VAL A 325 -11.81 -0.47 -24.31
C VAL A 325 -10.39 -0.12 -24.72
N ASP A 326 -9.84 0.93 -24.13
CA ASP A 326 -8.45 1.35 -24.32
C ASP A 326 -7.49 0.16 -24.08
N PRO A 327 -6.76 -0.31 -25.12
CA PRO A 327 -5.92 -1.50 -25.03
C PRO A 327 -4.85 -1.35 -23.94
N LEU A 328 -4.33 -0.14 -23.71
CA LEU A 328 -3.36 0.14 -22.65
C LEU A 328 -3.96 -0.10 -21.26
N SER A 329 -5.21 0.29 -21.05
CA SER A 329 -5.92 0.11 -19.79
C SER A 329 -6.16 -1.37 -19.49
N ARG A 330 -6.52 -2.18 -20.51
CA ARG A 330 -6.63 -3.65 -20.38
C ARG A 330 -5.28 -4.29 -20.05
N SER A 331 -4.21 -3.85 -20.72
CA SER A 331 -2.85 -4.31 -20.46
C SER A 331 -2.44 -4.10 -19.01
N VAL A 332 -2.67 -2.90 -18.47
CA VAL A 332 -2.33 -2.56 -17.08
C VAL A 332 -3.13 -3.38 -16.07
N VAL A 333 -4.43 -3.58 -16.28
CA VAL A 333 -5.26 -4.40 -15.36
C VAL A 333 -4.75 -5.84 -15.31
N THR A 334 -4.43 -6.43 -16.46
CA THR A 334 -3.84 -7.78 -16.51
C THR A 334 -2.47 -7.81 -15.83
N TYR A 335 -1.65 -6.77 -16.03
CA TYR A 335 -0.33 -6.61 -15.42
C TYR A 335 -0.39 -6.58 -13.89
N PHE A 336 -1.33 -5.80 -13.32
CA PHE A 336 -1.59 -5.77 -11.88
C PHE A 336 -2.27 -7.05 -11.38
N GLY A 337 -3.12 -7.69 -12.19
CA GLY A 337 -3.76 -8.97 -11.84
C GLY A 337 -2.75 -10.09 -11.60
N TYR A 338 -1.76 -10.23 -12.48
CA TYR A 338 -0.65 -11.17 -12.29
C TYR A 338 0.17 -10.83 -11.03
N ALA A 339 0.47 -9.55 -10.82
CA ALA A 339 1.24 -9.15 -9.65
C ALA A 339 0.48 -9.37 -8.32
N GLY A 340 -0.83 -9.17 -8.33
CA GLY A 340 -1.70 -9.46 -7.18
C GLY A 340 -1.74 -10.94 -6.82
N LEU A 341 -1.70 -11.85 -7.80
CA LEU A 341 -1.66 -13.30 -7.53
C LEU A 341 -0.37 -13.74 -6.85
N VAL A 342 0.77 -13.14 -7.21
CA VAL A 342 2.08 -13.44 -6.58
C VAL A 342 2.14 -12.96 -5.13
N LEU A 343 1.39 -11.92 -4.78
CA LEU A 343 1.26 -11.47 -3.39
C LEU A 343 0.35 -12.38 -2.54
N GLY A 344 -0.49 -13.22 -3.16
CA GLY A 344 -1.46 -14.09 -2.48
C GLY A 344 -0.87 -14.98 -1.37
N PRO A 345 0.23 -15.73 -1.62
CA PRO A 345 0.86 -16.56 -0.60
C PRO A 345 1.38 -15.77 0.63
N PHE A 346 1.79 -14.52 0.45
CA PHE A 346 2.29 -13.66 1.53
C PHE A 346 1.17 -13.11 2.44
N PHE A 347 -0.09 -13.25 2.05
CA PHE A 347 -1.26 -12.88 2.87
C PHE A 347 -1.91 -14.09 3.56
N ILE A 348 -1.49 -15.31 3.22
CA ILE A 348 -1.98 -16.57 3.82
C ILE A 348 -1.07 -17.02 4.97
N ALA A 349 0.21 -16.63 4.93
CA ALA A 349 1.16 -16.75 6.05
C ALA A 349 1.02 -15.57 7.00
#